data_AF-A0A520A6D1-F1
#
_entry.id   AF-A0A520A6D1-F1
#
_cell.length_a   1.000
_cell.length_b   1.000
_cell.length_c   1.000
_cell.angle_alpha   90.00
_cell.angle_beta   90.00
_cell.angle_gamma   90.00
#
_symmetry.space_group_name_H-M   'P 1'
#
loop_
_entity.id
_entity.type
_entity.pdbx_description
1 polymer ?
#
loop_
_entity_poly.entity_id
_entity_poly.type
_entity_poly.pdbx_seq_one_letter_code
_entity_poly.pdbx_strand_id
1 'polypeptide(L)'
;MRKPFLICALIFSLKICAQTKPVDLSAFKKNGSEVTVNQKVITLIWPAGNNLTGKMLIDLEKDRPMLKSVQLGNNKAFKEIGADLDPAFVLTIGKRSLSPSSGGWDVFFDRVPKKPFQSYPVTIDKQHAKVSTKGQRTIITIDGANADRFKGTVEITLYNGSPLFNVAAVMATDIDSTAILYDAGLVNKK
;
A
#
# COMPACT_ATOMS: atom_id res chain seq x y z
N MET A 1 70.15 -19.21 -8.84
CA MET A 1 68.87 -19.95 -8.72
C MET A 1 67.83 -19.01 -8.10
N ARG A 2 66.94 -18.46 -8.92
CA ARG A 2 65.93 -17.45 -8.55
C ARG A 2 64.63 -18.17 -8.16
N LYS A 3 64.13 -17.95 -6.94
CA LYS A 3 62.79 -18.39 -6.51
C LYS A 3 61.83 -17.20 -6.65
N PRO A 4 60.75 -17.28 -7.43
CA PRO A 4 59.72 -16.25 -7.40
C PRO A 4 58.74 -16.55 -6.26
N PHE A 5 58.62 -15.61 -5.31
CA PHE A 5 57.57 -15.63 -4.30
C PHE A 5 56.25 -15.22 -4.99
N LEU A 6 55.30 -16.16 -5.09
CA LEU A 6 53.93 -15.88 -5.50
C LEU A 6 53.26 -15.04 -4.41
N ILE A 7 52.94 -13.78 -4.71
CA ILE A 7 52.03 -12.96 -3.91
C ILE A 7 50.60 -13.29 -4.37
N CYS A 8 49.86 -14.03 -3.54
CA CYS A 8 48.42 -14.23 -3.69
C CYS A 8 47.70 -12.93 -3.32
N ALA A 9 47.27 -12.16 -4.31
CA ALA A 9 46.38 -11.03 -4.11
C ALA A 9 44.94 -11.53 -3.89
N LEU A 10 44.48 -11.48 -2.64
CA LEU A 10 43.11 -11.82 -2.25
C LEU A 10 42.19 -10.63 -2.60
N ILE A 11 41.57 -10.68 -3.77
CA ILE A 11 40.56 -9.69 -4.19
C ILE A 11 39.27 -9.99 -3.43
N PHE A 12 39.05 -9.30 -2.30
CA PHE A 12 37.74 -9.23 -1.65
C PHE A 12 36.79 -8.46 -2.58
N SER A 13 36.00 -9.20 -3.34
CA SER A 13 34.89 -8.65 -4.11
C SER A 13 33.78 -8.25 -3.13
N LEU A 14 33.82 -6.99 -2.70
CA LEU A 14 32.68 -6.34 -2.05
C LEU A 14 31.51 -6.35 -3.04
N LYS A 15 30.63 -7.33 -2.91
CA LYS A 15 29.30 -7.31 -3.51
C LYS A 15 28.57 -6.13 -2.86
N ILE A 16 28.67 -4.95 -3.46
CA ILE A 16 27.78 -3.83 -3.17
C ILE A 16 26.39 -4.33 -3.59
N CYS A 17 25.63 -4.85 -2.62
CA CYS A 17 24.22 -5.10 -2.81
C CYS A 17 23.62 -3.72 -3.05
N ALA A 18 23.23 -3.43 -4.29
CA ALA A 18 22.47 -2.23 -4.60
C ALA A 18 21.24 -2.26 -3.68
N GLN A 19 21.23 -1.43 -2.65
CA GLN A 19 20.07 -1.30 -1.78
C GLN A 19 18.95 -0.74 -2.66
N THR A 20 17.98 -1.60 -3.01
CA THR A 20 16.72 -1.14 -3.55
C THR A 20 16.15 -0.17 -2.53
N LYS A 21 15.97 1.10 -2.94
CA LYS A 21 15.37 2.09 -2.06
C LYS A 21 13.97 1.57 -1.67
N PRO A 22 13.64 1.49 -0.37
CA PRO A 22 12.34 0.97 0.06
C PRO A 22 11.19 1.87 -0.40
N VAL A 23 11.49 3.11 -0.82
CA VAL A 23 10.50 4.06 -1.33
C VAL A 23 10.92 4.63 -2.69
N ASP A 24 10.09 4.43 -3.70
CA ASP A 24 10.22 5.04 -5.03
C ASP A 24 9.44 6.36 -5.11
N LEU A 25 10.14 7.45 -5.41
CA LEU A 25 9.58 8.78 -5.60
C LEU A 25 9.65 9.27 -7.06
N SER A 26 10.09 8.43 -8.01
CA SER A 26 10.32 8.82 -9.41
C SER A 26 9.06 9.36 -10.11
N ALA A 27 7.88 8.92 -9.67
CA ALA A 27 6.59 9.33 -10.19
C ALA A 27 5.93 10.47 -9.40
N PHE A 28 6.56 10.95 -8.32
CA PHE A 28 6.06 12.06 -7.53
C PHE A 28 6.38 13.39 -8.22
N LYS A 29 5.35 14.22 -8.38
CA LYS A 29 5.44 15.57 -8.96
C LYS A 29 4.82 16.58 -8.00
N LYS A 30 5.33 17.81 -8.01
CA LYS A 30 4.80 18.91 -7.19
C LYS A 30 3.32 19.14 -7.52
N ASN A 31 2.45 18.98 -6.51
CA ASN A 31 1.02 19.26 -6.62
C ASN A 31 0.48 20.10 -5.44
N GLY A 32 1.34 20.48 -4.49
CA GLY A 32 0.96 21.15 -3.23
C GLY A 32 1.19 20.27 -2.01
N SER A 33 1.34 18.97 -2.18
CA SER A 33 1.82 18.09 -1.12
C SER A 33 3.35 18.09 -1.05
N GLU A 34 3.88 17.83 0.14
CA GLU A 34 5.29 17.59 0.42
C GLU A 34 5.47 16.14 0.87
N VAL A 35 6.54 15.51 0.39
CA VAL A 35 6.86 14.11 0.69
C VAL A 35 8.32 14.06 1.11
N THR A 36 8.58 13.53 2.30
CA THR A 36 9.94 13.28 2.78
C THR A 36 10.05 11.84 3.24
N VAL A 37 11.20 11.22 3.01
CA VAL A 37 11.47 9.84 3.40
C VAL A 37 12.68 9.85 4.33
N ASN A 38 12.50 9.31 5.53
CA ASN A 38 13.57 9.09 6.48
C ASN A 38 13.58 7.59 6.84
N GLN A 39 14.62 6.87 6.40
CA GLN A 39 14.72 5.42 6.52
C GLN A 39 13.50 4.72 5.92
N LYS A 40 12.63 4.14 6.75
CA LYS A 40 11.39 3.45 6.36
C LYS A 40 10.12 4.23 6.70
N VAL A 41 10.24 5.50 7.10
CA VAL A 41 9.10 6.36 7.40
C VAL A 41 8.91 7.39 6.29
N ILE A 42 7.73 7.38 5.68
CA ILE A 42 7.28 8.38 4.71
C ILE A 42 6.46 9.42 5.47
N THR A 43 6.89 10.68 5.43
CA THR A 43 6.13 11.81 5.97
C THR A 43 5.50 12.56 4.81
N LEU A 44 4.19 12.70 4.88
CA LEU A 44 3.34 13.38 3.90
C LEU A 44 2.74 14.61 4.56
N ILE A 45 2.77 15.75 3.88
CA ILE A 45 2.09 16.97 4.29
C ILE A 45 1.27 17.45 3.09
N TRP A 46 -0.01 17.78 3.28
CA TRP A 46 -0.87 18.24 2.19
C TRP A 46 -1.84 19.33 2.65
N PRO A 47 -2.26 20.22 1.73
CA PRO A 47 -3.33 21.17 2.02
C PRO A 47 -4.63 20.41 2.23
N ALA A 48 -5.18 20.46 3.44
CA ALA A 48 -6.39 19.76 3.85
C ALA A 48 -7.67 20.61 3.70
N GLY A 49 -7.58 21.76 3.01
CA GLY A 49 -8.69 22.70 2.83
C GLY A 49 -8.92 23.58 4.06
N ASN A 50 -9.70 24.66 3.92
CA ASN A 50 -10.07 25.58 5.01
C ASN A 50 -8.88 26.09 5.86
N ASN A 51 -7.74 26.40 5.22
CA ASN A 51 -6.48 26.78 5.88
C ASN A 51 -5.90 25.71 6.83
N LEU A 52 -6.35 24.46 6.69
CA LEU A 52 -5.80 23.32 7.38
C LEU A 52 -4.75 22.62 6.53
N THR A 53 -3.84 21.96 7.23
CA THR A 53 -2.77 21.14 6.71
C THR A 53 -2.90 19.76 7.34
N GLY A 54 -2.95 18.74 6.50
CA GLY A 54 -2.87 17.34 6.92
C GLY A 54 -1.43 16.92 6.99
N LYS A 55 -1.09 16.06 7.94
CA LYS A 55 0.21 15.41 8.05
C LYS A 55 0.03 13.94 8.39
N MET A 56 0.71 13.06 7.66
CA MET A 56 0.62 11.61 7.84
C MET A 56 2.02 11.01 7.86
N LEU A 57 2.25 10.11 8.79
CA LEU A 57 3.47 9.31 8.88
C LEU A 57 3.11 7.85 8.56
N ILE A 58 3.72 7.31 7.51
CA ILE A 58 3.60 5.91 7.11
C ILE A 58 4.90 5.19 7.48
N ASP A 59 4.81 4.13 8.28
CA ASP A 59 5.95 3.31 8.69
C ASP A 59 5.94 1.96 7.96
N LEU A 60 7.01 1.66 7.22
CA LEU A 60 7.19 0.43 6.45
C LEU A 60 7.90 -0.68 7.27
N GLU A 61 8.19 -0.48 8.55
CA GLU A 61 8.72 -1.57 9.39
C GLU A 61 7.65 -2.63 9.65
N LYS A 62 7.95 -3.89 9.32
CA LYS A 62 7.01 -5.03 9.29
C LYS A 62 6.12 -5.15 10.54
N ASP A 63 6.71 -5.02 11.73
CA ASP A 63 6.02 -5.26 13.00
C ASP A 63 5.50 -3.97 13.68
N ARG A 64 5.56 -2.84 12.98
CA ARG A 64 5.00 -1.56 13.46
C ARG A 64 3.66 -1.27 12.79
N PRO A 65 2.78 -0.45 13.37
CA PRO A 65 1.59 0.03 12.67
C PRO A 65 1.93 0.79 11.39
N MET A 66 1.18 0.60 10.31
CA MET A 66 1.41 1.26 9.03
C MET A 66 1.17 2.78 9.12
N LEU A 67 0.00 3.20 9.60
CA LEU A 67 -0.30 4.60 9.87
C LEU A 67 0.19 4.93 11.28
N LYS A 68 1.47 5.31 11.37
CA LYS A 68 2.11 5.68 12.63
C LYS A 68 1.40 6.87 13.28
N SER A 69 1.05 7.88 12.50
CA SER A 69 0.35 9.06 12.98
C SER A 69 -0.40 9.74 11.84
N VAL A 70 -1.63 10.17 12.11
CA VAL A 70 -2.44 11.03 11.27
C VAL A 70 -2.74 12.29 12.06
N GLN A 71 -2.39 13.43 11.50
CA GLN A 71 -2.43 14.71 12.16
C GLN A 71 -3.16 15.72 11.27
N LEU A 72 -3.88 16.63 11.91
CA LEU A 72 -4.56 17.74 11.25
C LEU A 72 -4.29 19.00 12.07
N GLY A 73 -4.06 20.11 11.38
CA GLY A 73 -3.83 21.36 12.06
C GLY A 73 -3.64 22.49 11.09
N ASN A 74 -2.97 23.55 11.54
CA ASN A 74 -2.49 24.63 10.68
C ASN A 74 -0.96 24.62 10.70
N ASN A 75 -0.32 25.41 9.84
CA ASN A 75 1.14 25.41 9.71
C ASN A 75 1.93 25.75 11.00
N LYS A 76 1.27 26.13 12.09
CA LYS A 76 1.89 26.43 13.39
C LYS A 76 1.76 25.29 14.40
N ALA A 77 0.69 24.51 14.33
CA ALA A 77 0.42 23.42 15.28
C ALA A 77 -0.37 22.28 14.63
N PHE A 78 0.14 21.06 14.78
CA PHE A 78 -0.54 19.83 14.40
C PHE A 78 -1.15 19.16 15.63
N LYS A 79 -2.38 18.68 15.50
CA LYS A 79 -3.03 17.80 16.47
C LYS A 79 -3.10 16.40 15.89
N GLU A 80 -2.66 15.41 16.65
CA GLU A 80 -2.84 14.01 16.30
C GLU A 80 -4.32 13.61 16.46
N ILE A 81 -4.89 13.03 15.39
CA ILE A 81 -6.29 12.57 15.34
C ILE A 81 -6.40 11.05 15.23
N GLY A 82 -5.28 10.36 14.99
CA GLY A 82 -5.16 8.91 14.99
C GLY A 82 -3.69 8.50 15.01
N ALA A 83 -3.39 7.40 15.70
CA ALA A 83 -2.04 6.87 15.80
C ALA A 83 -2.07 5.36 15.95
N ASP A 84 -0.96 4.73 15.56
CA ASP A 84 -0.76 3.29 15.66
C ASP A 84 -1.87 2.47 14.97
N LEU A 85 -2.27 2.89 13.76
CA LEU A 85 -3.36 2.25 12.99
C LEU A 85 -2.82 1.38 11.86
N ASP A 86 -3.43 0.22 11.66
CA ASP A 86 -3.23 -0.64 10.49
C ASP A 86 -4.51 -0.68 9.65
N PRO A 87 -4.42 -0.54 8.31
CA PRO A 87 -5.49 -0.95 7.42
C PRO A 87 -5.76 -2.45 7.59
N ALA A 88 -7.02 -2.80 7.83
CA ALA A 88 -7.48 -4.17 7.91
C ALA A 88 -8.56 -4.39 6.85
N PHE A 89 -8.43 -5.49 6.11
CA PHE A 89 -9.41 -5.88 5.11
C PHE A 89 -9.74 -7.36 5.25
N VAL A 90 -10.99 -7.71 4.95
CA VAL A 90 -11.43 -9.08 4.74
C VAL A 90 -11.93 -9.19 3.31
N LEU A 91 -11.32 -10.10 2.54
CA LEU A 91 -11.75 -10.43 1.20
C LEU A 91 -12.61 -11.69 1.26
N THR A 92 -13.89 -11.53 0.97
CA THR A 92 -14.81 -12.66 0.79
C THR A 92 -14.85 -13.05 -0.69
N ILE A 93 -14.48 -14.30 -0.97
CA ILE A 93 -14.40 -14.88 -2.31
C ILE A 93 -15.55 -15.86 -2.48
N GLY A 94 -16.46 -15.55 -3.39
CA GLY A 94 -17.53 -16.42 -3.84
C GLY A 94 -17.39 -16.82 -5.30
N LYS A 95 -18.36 -17.58 -5.80
CA LYS A 95 -18.39 -18.06 -7.18
C LYS A 95 -19.57 -17.46 -7.94
N ARG A 96 -19.31 -16.99 -9.16
CA ARG A 96 -20.35 -16.61 -10.13
C ARG A 96 -20.69 -17.79 -11.05
N SER A 97 -21.92 -17.78 -11.56
CA SER A 97 -22.30 -18.61 -12.69
C SER A 97 -21.89 -17.88 -13.97
N LEU A 98 -21.03 -18.52 -14.75
CA LEU A 98 -20.73 -18.14 -16.11
C LEU A 98 -20.82 -19.41 -16.95
N SER A 99 -22.00 -19.67 -17.50
CA SER A 99 -22.17 -20.79 -18.42
C SER A 99 -21.75 -20.37 -19.83
N PRO A 100 -20.85 -21.12 -20.51
CA PRO A 100 -20.60 -20.92 -21.93
C PRO A 100 -21.87 -21.04 -22.78
N SER A 101 -22.82 -21.89 -22.34
CA SER A 101 -24.07 -22.14 -23.07
C SER A 101 -25.06 -20.97 -23.04
N SER A 102 -24.96 -20.06 -22.07
CA SER A 102 -25.78 -18.85 -21.97
C SER A 102 -25.08 -17.63 -22.58
N GLY A 103 -23.84 -17.79 -23.08
CA GLY A 103 -22.97 -16.66 -23.41
C GLY A 103 -22.63 -15.78 -22.19
N GLY A 104 -22.78 -16.30 -20.97
CA GLY A 104 -22.54 -15.58 -19.72
C GLY A 104 -23.72 -14.73 -19.18
N TRP A 105 -24.89 -14.74 -19.83
CA TRP A 105 -26.07 -13.96 -19.39
C TRP A 105 -26.65 -14.39 -18.03
N ASP A 106 -26.34 -15.59 -17.59
CA ASP A 106 -26.73 -16.13 -16.29
C ASP A 106 -26.15 -15.32 -15.11
N VAL A 107 -25.07 -14.56 -15.35
CA VAL A 107 -24.41 -13.72 -14.34
C VAL A 107 -25.33 -12.64 -13.73
N PHE A 108 -26.32 -12.16 -14.50
CA PHE A 108 -27.26 -11.10 -14.08
C PHE A 108 -28.37 -11.61 -13.18
N PHE A 109 -28.72 -12.88 -13.30
CA PHE A 109 -29.74 -13.55 -12.48
C PHE A 109 -29.12 -14.37 -11.35
N ASP A 110 -27.79 -14.28 -11.20
CA ASP A 110 -27.03 -15.05 -10.25
C ASP A 110 -27.35 -14.61 -8.81
N ARG A 111 -27.74 -15.59 -7.98
CA ARG A 111 -27.96 -15.40 -6.54
C ARG A 111 -26.67 -15.66 -5.79
N VAL A 112 -25.65 -14.86 -6.06
CA VAL A 112 -24.30 -14.97 -5.49
C VAL A 112 -24.30 -15.18 -3.96
N PRO A 113 -25.11 -14.45 -3.16
CA PRO A 113 -25.10 -14.63 -1.70
C PRO A 113 -25.55 -16.03 -1.22
N LYS A 114 -26.21 -16.82 -2.08
CA LYS A 114 -26.66 -18.19 -1.74
C LYS A 114 -25.65 -19.28 -2.12
N LYS A 115 -24.53 -18.90 -2.74
CA LYS A 115 -23.48 -19.83 -3.17
C LYS A 115 -22.39 -19.96 -2.12
N PRO A 116 -21.58 -21.03 -2.17
CA PRO A 116 -20.42 -21.16 -1.30
C PRO A 116 -19.48 -19.95 -1.48
N PHE A 117 -19.02 -19.43 -0.34
CA PHE A 117 -18.02 -18.38 -0.26
C PHE A 117 -17.08 -18.67 0.90
N GLN A 118 -15.91 -18.04 0.87
CA GLN A 118 -14.96 -18.09 1.96
C GLN A 118 -14.32 -16.72 2.16
N SER A 119 -14.15 -16.33 3.41
CA SER A 119 -13.56 -15.05 3.80
C SER A 119 -12.11 -15.24 4.23
N TYR A 120 -11.24 -14.35 3.74
CA TYR A 120 -9.82 -14.37 4.01
C TYR A 120 -9.37 -13.00 4.54
N PRO A 121 -8.63 -12.96 5.66
CA PRO A 121 -7.98 -11.71 6.04
C PRO A 121 -6.93 -11.33 4.99
N VAL A 122 -6.88 -10.06 4.62
CA VAL A 122 -5.82 -9.55 3.75
C VAL A 122 -4.58 -9.34 4.59
N THR A 123 -3.51 -10.04 4.23
CA THR A 123 -2.18 -9.85 4.81
C THR A 123 -1.43 -8.76 4.05
N ILE A 124 -0.60 -7.96 4.74
CA ILE A 124 0.16 -6.86 4.14
C ILE A 124 1.64 -7.00 4.51
N ASP A 125 2.48 -7.35 3.55
CA ASP A 125 3.94 -7.38 3.69
C ASP A 125 4.58 -6.10 3.14
N LYS A 126 4.56 -5.04 3.95
CA LYS A 126 4.95 -3.67 3.58
C LYS A 126 6.46 -3.46 3.47
N GLN A 127 7.10 -4.01 2.44
CA GLN A 127 8.55 -3.84 2.21
C GLN A 127 8.90 -2.65 1.32
N HIS A 128 8.04 -2.38 0.34
CA HIS A 128 8.28 -1.37 -0.69
C HIS A 128 7.07 -0.47 -0.82
N ALA A 129 7.32 0.80 -1.08
CA ALA A 129 6.30 1.78 -1.37
C ALA A 129 6.68 2.64 -2.58
N LYS A 130 5.67 3.16 -3.25
CA LYS A 130 5.80 4.16 -4.31
C LYS A 130 4.91 5.34 -4.02
N VAL A 131 5.43 6.55 -4.20
CA VAL A 131 4.63 7.78 -4.14
C VAL A 131 4.52 8.36 -5.54
N SER A 132 3.30 8.69 -5.93
CA SER A 132 3.01 9.24 -7.25
C SER A 132 1.99 10.37 -7.20
N THR A 133 1.98 11.18 -8.24
CA THR A 133 1.06 12.31 -8.37
C THR A 133 0.09 12.09 -9.52
N LYS A 134 -1.21 12.24 -9.28
CA LYS A 134 -2.27 12.24 -10.30
C LYS A 134 -3.14 13.49 -10.16
N GLY A 135 -2.81 14.53 -10.93
CA GLY A 135 -3.45 15.84 -10.77
C GLY A 135 -3.23 16.39 -9.36
N GLN A 136 -4.31 16.71 -8.65
CA GLN A 136 -4.28 17.21 -7.26
C GLN A 136 -4.24 16.10 -6.20
N ARG A 137 -3.95 14.86 -6.60
CA ARG A 137 -3.91 13.70 -5.70
C ARG A 137 -2.47 13.22 -5.52
N THR A 138 -2.12 12.89 -4.29
CA THR A 138 -0.87 12.19 -3.95
C THR A 138 -1.25 10.78 -3.55
N ILE A 139 -0.73 9.78 -4.28
CA ILE A 139 -1.06 8.37 -4.11
C ILE A 139 0.17 7.65 -3.59
N ILE A 140 0.01 6.96 -2.47
CA ILE A 140 1.02 6.11 -1.85
C ILE A 140 0.58 4.68 -2.05
N THR A 141 1.34 3.92 -2.81
CA THR A 141 1.12 2.49 -3.06
C THR A 141 2.11 1.72 -2.22
N ILE A 142 1.63 0.78 -1.41
CA ILE A 142 2.44 -0.09 -0.54
C ILE A 142 2.21 -1.52 -1.00
N ASP A 143 3.27 -2.21 -1.37
CA ASP A 143 3.18 -3.57 -1.91
C ASP A 143 2.84 -4.60 -0.82
N GLY A 144 2.47 -5.80 -1.28
CA GLY A 144 2.38 -6.97 -0.42
C GLY A 144 1.00 -7.24 0.16
N ALA A 145 -0.07 -6.70 -0.42
CA ALA A 145 -1.44 -7.10 -0.08
C ALA A 145 -1.76 -8.47 -0.69
N ASN A 146 -2.12 -9.45 0.14
CA ASN A 146 -2.39 -10.83 -0.30
C ASN A 146 -3.58 -11.45 0.44
N ALA A 147 -4.44 -12.16 -0.28
CA ALA A 147 -5.52 -13.00 0.26
C ALA A 147 -5.89 -14.13 -0.70
N ASP A 148 -5.70 -15.39 -0.29
CA ASP A 148 -5.88 -16.57 -1.17
C ASP A 148 -5.15 -16.39 -2.52
N ARG A 149 -5.90 -16.37 -3.63
CA ARG A 149 -5.44 -16.18 -5.01
C ARG A 149 -5.27 -14.72 -5.42
N PHE A 150 -5.58 -13.76 -4.55
CA PHE A 150 -5.50 -12.34 -4.83
C PHE A 150 -4.18 -11.75 -4.34
N LYS A 151 -3.57 -10.93 -5.18
CA LYS A 151 -2.34 -10.18 -4.87
C LYS A 151 -2.47 -8.75 -5.35
N GLY A 152 -1.78 -7.85 -4.66
CA GLY A 152 -1.71 -6.45 -5.06
C GLY A 152 -1.12 -5.57 -3.98
N THR A 153 -1.72 -4.41 -3.79
CA THR A 153 -1.16 -3.32 -2.99
C THR A 153 -2.22 -2.70 -2.08
N VAL A 154 -1.75 -1.97 -1.07
CA VAL A 154 -2.58 -1.00 -0.35
C VAL A 154 -2.30 0.39 -0.93
N GLU A 155 -3.34 1.10 -1.34
CA GLU A 155 -3.24 2.47 -1.82
C GLU A 155 -3.85 3.46 -0.83
N ILE A 156 -3.06 4.46 -0.45
CA ILE A 156 -3.51 5.63 0.32
C ILE A 156 -3.52 6.83 -0.62
N THR A 157 -4.69 7.46 -0.80
CA THR A 157 -4.83 8.65 -1.65
C THR A 157 -5.15 9.87 -0.81
N LEU A 158 -4.27 10.85 -0.86
CA LEU A 158 -4.47 12.19 -0.31
C LEU A 158 -5.03 13.13 -1.38
N TYR A 159 -5.98 13.98 -1.00
CA TYR A 159 -6.63 14.93 -1.90
C TYR A 159 -6.35 16.36 -1.44
N ASN A 160 -5.68 17.15 -2.29
CA ASN A 160 -5.45 18.55 -1.98
C ASN A 160 -6.78 19.31 -1.90
N GLY A 161 -6.94 20.08 -0.83
CA GLY A 161 -8.18 20.79 -0.50
C GLY A 161 -9.17 19.98 0.36
N SER A 162 -8.81 18.77 0.80
CA SER A 162 -9.68 17.92 1.62
C SER A 162 -8.95 17.32 2.83
N PRO A 163 -9.57 17.28 4.02
CA PRO A 163 -9.03 16.58 5.17
C PRO A 163 -9.26 15.06 5.08
N LEU A 164 -10.12 14.61 4.16
CA LEU A 164 -10.38 13.20 3.93
C LEU A 164 -9.32 12.60 3.01
N PHE A 165 -8.99 11.34 3.27
CA PHE A 165 -8.13 10.51 2.43
C PHE A 165 -8.79 9.14 2.23
N ASN A 166 -8.41 8.44 1.17
CA ASN A 166 -8.91 7.10 0.87
C ASN A 166 -7.84 6.06 1.17
N VAL A 167 -8.24 4.92 1.73
CA VAL A 167 -7.38 3.74 1.90
C VAL A 167 -8.07 2.56 1.24
N ALA A 168 -7.39 1.88 0.31
CA ALA A 168 -7.97 0.76 -0.44
C ALA A 168 -6.98 -0.40 -0.57
N ALA A 169 -7.50 -1.62 -0.52
CA ALA A 169 -6.80 -2.79 -1.05
C ALA A 169 -7.07 -2.87 -2.56
N VAL A 170 -6.03 -2.74 -3.38
CA VAL A 170 -6.09 -2.83 -4.83
C VAL A 170 -5.47 -4.14 -5.24
N MET A 171 -6.29 -5.18 -5.37
CA MET A 171 -5.85 -6.54 -5.62
C MET A 171 -6.55 -7.15 -6.84
N ALA A 172 -5.85 -8.06 -7.50
CA ALA A 172 -6.35 -8.77 -8.68
C ALA A 172 -6.10 -10.27 -8.58
N THR A 173 -6.82 -11.02 -9.40
CA THR A 173 -6.61 -12.45 -9.64
C THR A 173 -6.93 -12.75 -11.11
N ASP A 174 -6.29 -13.78 -11.65
CA ASP A 174 -6.56 -14.26 -13.00
C ASP A 174 -7.71 -15.29 -13.04
N ILE A 175 -8.26 -15.67 -11.88
CA ILE A 175 -9.35 -16.64 -11.81
C ILE A 175 -10.69 -15.97 -12.18
N ASP A 176 -11.23 -16.39 -13.31
CA ASP A 176 -12.52 -15.95 -13.82
C ASP A 176 -13.70 -16.43 -12.93
N SER A 177 -14.89 -15.88 -13.18
CA SER A 177 -16.12 -16.22 -12.44
C SER A 177 -16.05 -15.97 -10.94
N THR A 178 -15.20 -15.04 -10.49
CA THR A 178 -15.04 -14.74 -9.07
C THR A 178 -16.01 -13.64 -8.64
N ALA A 179 -16.73 -13.87 -7.55
CA ALA A 179 -17.46 -12.82 -6.85
C ALA A 179 -16.62 -12.36 -5.65
N ILE A 180 -16.57 -11.05 -5.41
CA ILE A 180 -15.80 -10.48 -4.31
C ILE A 180 -16.63 -9.52 -3.48
N LEU A 181 -16.39 -9.53 -2.18
CA LEU A 181 -16.83 -8.50 -1.23
C LEU A 181 -15.63 -8.11 -0.37
N TYR A 182 -15.45 -6.81 -0.19
CA TYR A 182 -14.44 -6.24 0.70
C TYR A 182 -15.11 -5.66 1.93
N ASP A 183 -14.70 -6.13 3.10
CA ASP A 183 -14.87 -5.41 4.35
C ASP A 183 -13.56 -4.69 4.66
N ALA A 184 -13.64 -3.44 5.12
CA ALA A 184 -12.48 -2.59 5.35
C ALA A 184 -12.61 -1.80 6.64
N GLY A 185 -11.48 -1.57 7.31
CA GLY A 185 -11.41 -0.73 8.49
C GLY A 185 -9.99 -0.31 8.82
N LEU A 186 -9.87 0.54 9.83
CA LEU A 186 -8.61 0.85 10.51
C LEU A 186 -8.68 0.23 11.90
N VAL A 187 -7.66 -0.55 12.26
CA VAL A 187 -7.56 -1.20 13.57
C VAL A 187 -6.34 -0.71 14.32
N ASN A 188 -6.43 -0.68 15.64
CA ASN A 188 -5.29 -0.53 16.52
C ASN A 188 -5.08 -1.86 17.24
N LYS A 189 -3.84 -2.33 17.35
CA LYS A 189 -3.50 -3.61 18.02
C LYS A 189 -3.30 -3.46 19.55
N LYS A 190 -3.56 -2.26 20.10
CA LYS A 190 -3.54 -2.00 21.56
C LYS A 190 -4.68 -2.70 22.28
#